data_AF-A0A4S2N6J2-F1
#
_entry.id   AF-A0A4S2N6J2-F1
#
_cell.length_a   1.000
_cell.length_b   1.000
_cell.length_c   1.000
_cell.angle_alpha   90.00
_cell.angle_beta   90.00
_cell.angle_gamma   90.00
#
_symmetry.space_group_name_H-M   'P 1'
#
loop_
_entity.id
_entity.type
_entity.pdbx_description
1 polymer ?
#
loop_
_entity_poly.entity_id
_entity_poly.type
_entity_poly.pdbx_seq_one_letter_code
_entity_poly.pdbx_strand_id
1 'polypeptide(L)'
;LHGIEERWENMHPKEQADIWMKLKDRMKGNWKELSVLEKKASYYVAFGPHGPRTLPPPGEWKKVVMYTLASVGLTGFFFLTRELGARPAPKTMTPEWQEASNERMRAQAVEPLTGISSEYPTRHGKGYVQS
;
A
#
# COMPACT_ATOMS: atom_id res chain seq x y z
N LEU A 1 -7.35 -2.49 -39.71
CA LEU A 1 -6.83 -1.26 -39.05
C LEU A 1 -7.86 -0.61 -38.12
N HIS A 2 -9.16 -0.67 -38.42
CA HIS A 2 -10.19 -0.21 -37.48
C HIS A 2 -10.10 -0.93 -36.13
N GLY A 3 -10.23 -0.14 -35.06
CA GLY A 3 -10.28 -0.63 -33.68
C GLY A 3 -9.00 -1.33 -33.21
N ILE A 4 -7.84 -1.10 -33.84
CA ILE A 4 -6.62 -1.87 -33.56
C ILE A 4 -6.25 -1.87 -32.07
N GLU A 5 -6.59 -0.81 -31.35
CA GLU A 5 -6.32 -0.63 -29.93
C GLU A 5 -6.96 -1.73 -29.07
N GLU A 6 -8.19 -2.14 -29.41
CA GLU A 6 -8.95 -3.15 -28.65
C GLU A 6 -8.57 -4.59 -29.03
N ARG A 7 -8.19 -4.80 -30.29
CA ARG A 7 -7.92 -6.14 -30.84
C ARG A 7 -6.46 -6.55 -30.83
N TRP A 8 -5.52 -5.62 -30.68
CA TRP A 8 -4.09 -5.91 -30.83
C TRP A 8 -3.62 -7.05 -29.93
N GLU A 9 -3.92 -6.98 -28.64
CA GLU A 9 -3.54 -8.00 -27.64
C GLU A 9 -4.19 -9.37 -27.91
N ASN A 10 -5.39 -9.38 -28.49
CA ASN A 10 -6.16 -10.60 -28.76
C ASN A 10 -5.87 -11.20 -30.14
N MET A 11 -5.04 -10.55 -30.96
CA MET A 11 -4.69 -11.04 -32.31
C MET A 11 -3.63 -12.14 -32.23
N HIS A 12 -3.70 -13.07 -33.19
CA HIS A 12 -2.68 -14.10 -33.31
C HIS A 12 -1.30 -13.45 -33.62
N PRO A 13 -0.18 -13.92 -33.04
CA PRO A 13 1.14 -13.30 -33.23
C PRO A 13 1.55 -13.13 -34.71
N LYS A 14 1.16 -14.09 -35.56
CA LYS A 14 1.35 -14.00 -37.01
C LYS A 14 0.63 -12.79 -37.63
N GLU A 15 -0.62 -12.54 -37.22
CA GLU A 15 -1.38 -11.39 -37.72
C GLU A 15 -0.79 -10.06 -37.24
N GLN A 16 -0.34 -10.01 -35.98
CA GLN A 16 0.36 -8.84 -35.45
C GLN A 16 1.62 -8.54 -36.27
N ALA A 17 2.42 -9.56 -36.59
CA ALA A 17 3.62 -9.43 -37.42
C ALA A 17 3.29 -8.96 -38.84
N ASP A 18 2.27 -9.54 -39.47
CA ASP A 18 1.84 -9.15 -40.82
C ASP A 18 1.35 -7.69 -40.87
N ILE A 19 0.60 -7.25 -39.86
CA ILE A 19 0.15 -5.86 -39.75
C ILE A 19 1.33 -4.92 -39.52
N TRP A 20 2.24 -5.28 -38.62
CA TRP A 20 3.44 -4.50 -38.35
C TRP A 20 4.32 -4.33 -39.59
N MET A 21 4.56 -5.41 -40.34
CA MET A 21 5.32 -5.36 -41.59
C MET A 21 4.64 -4.44 -42.62
N LYS A 22 3.32 -4.58 -42.81
CA LYS A 22 2.56 -3.72 -43.75
C LYS A 22 2.62 -2.24 -43.37
N LEU A 23 2.44 -1.91 -42.09
CA LEU A 23 2.55 -0.53 -41.61
C LEU A 23 3.98 -0.01 -41.77
N LYS A 24 4.99 -0.82 -41.45
CA LYS A 24 6.40 -0.46 -41.60
C LYS A 24 6.76 -0.15 -43.05
N ASP A 25 6.28 -0.95 -44.00
CA ASP A 25 6.50 -0.70 -45.42
C ASP A 25 5.80 0.56 -45.92
N ARG A 26 4.56 0.81 -45.49
CA ARG A 26 3.84 2.07 -45.80
C ARG A 26 4.54 3.30 -45.24
N MET A 27 5.13 3.20 -44.05
CA MET A 27 5.85 4.31 -43.41
C MET A 27 7.21 4.64 -44.05
N LYS A 28 7.74 3.79 -44.95
CA LYS A 28 8.94 4.11 -45.75
C LYS A 28 8.67 5.18 -46.81
N GLY A 29 7.40 5.36 -47.21
CA GLY A 29 6.98 6.33 -48.23
C GLY A 29 6.60 7.70 -47.67
N ASN A 30 5.84 8.49 -48.46
CA ASN A 30 5.40 9.83 -48.08
C ASN A 30 4.29 9.80 -47.01
N TRP A 31 4.52 10.45 -45.87
CA TRP A 31 3.58 10.45 -44.73
C TRP A 31 2.32 11.30 -44.93
N LYS A 32 2.29 12.16 -45.96
CA LYS A 32 1.08 12.89 -46.34
C LYS A 32 0.02 11.98 -46.94
N GLU A 33 0.43 10.85 -47.51
CA GLU A 33 -0.44 9.85 -48.15
C GLU A 33 -0.91 8.75 -47.17
N LEU A 34 -0.41 8.76 -45.93
CA LEU A 34 -0.91 7.88 -44.89
C LEU A 34 -2.28 8.36 -44.41
N SER A 35 -3.25 7.46 -44.43
CA SER A 35 -4.56 7.69 -43.82
C SER A 35 -4.43 7.95 -42.32
N VAL A 36 -5.40 8.66 -41.75
CA VAL A 36 -5.46 8.92 -40.30
C VAL A 36 -5.48 7.60 -39.51
N LEU A 37 -6.13 6.57 -40.06
CA LEU A 37 -6.19 5.24 -39.45
C LEU A 37 -4.83 4.55 -39.43
N GLU A 38 -4.06 4.61 -40.53
CA GLU A 38 -2.69 4.07 -40.56
C GLU A 38 -1.79 4.80 -39.56
N LYS A 39 -1.91 6.14 -39.45
CA LYS A 39 -1.14 6.92 -38.47
C LYS A 39 -1.47 6.52 -37.03
N LYS A 40 -2.75 6.42 -36.69
CA LYS A 40 -3.20 5.97 -35.36
C LYS A 40 -2.73 4.54 -35.07
N ALA A 41 -2.88 3.64 -36.04
CA ALA A 41 -2.46 2.26 -35.88
C ALA A 41 -0.95 2.12 -35.70
N SER A 42 -0.14 2.83 -36.48
CA SER A 42 1.32 2.85 -36.32
C SER A 42 1.72 3.39 -34.95
N TYR A 43 1.09 4.45 -34.47
CA TYR A 43 1.34 5.00 -33.14
C TYR A 43 0.99 3.97 -32.05
N TYR A 44 -0.18 3.33 -32.13
CA TYR A 44 -0.59 2.31 -31.16
C TYR A 44 0.34 1.09 -31.19
N VAL A 45 0.73 0.59 -32.36
CA VAL A 45 1.63 -0.57 -32.46
C VAL A 45 3.01 -0.25 -31.88
N ALA A 46 3.52 0.97 -32.06
CA ALA A 46 4.81 1.38 -31.51
C ALA A 46 4.75 1.74 -30.01
N PHE A 47 3.70 2.43 -29.58
CA PHE A 47 3.63 3.12 -28.27
C PHE A 47 2.34 2.89 -27.49
N GLY A 48 1.44 2.04 -27.95
CA GLY A 48 0.22 1.66 -27.22
C GLY A 48 0.50 0.80 -25.98
N PRO A 49 -0.42 0.75 -25.00
CA PRO A 49 -0.24 0.04 -23.74
C PRO A 49 -0.40 -1.49 -23.90
N HIS A 50 0.57 -2.10 -24.59
CA HIS A 50 0.61 -3.53 -24.88
C HIS A 50 1.98 -4.15 -24.55
N GLY A 51 2.03 -5.48 -24.46
CA GLY A 51 3.25 -6.25 -24.21
C GLY A 51 3.93 -5.90 -22.87
N PRO A 52 5.15 -5.31 -22.85
CA PRO A 52 5.78 -4.84 -21.60
C PRO A 52 5.15 -3.56 -21.02
N ARG A 53 4.30 -2.86 -21.79
CA ARG A 53 3.71 -1.56 -21.44
C ARG A 53 2.22 -1.66 -21.11
N THR A 54 1.74 -2.87 -20.85
CA THR A 54 0.34 -3.13 -20.50
C THR A 54 0.01 -2.47 -19.17
N LEU A 55 -1.16 -1.85 -19.13
CA LEU A 55 -1.66 -1.26 -17.89
C LEU A 55 -2.18 -2.36 -16.95
N PRO A 56 -2.20 -2.09 -15.63
CA PRO A 56 -2.87 -2.96 -14.68
C PRO A 56 -4.31 -3.28 -15.13
N PRO A 57 -4.76 -4.54 -15.04
CA PRO A 57 -6.13 -4.90 -15.40
C PRO A 57 -7.16 -4.07 -14.64
N PRO A 58 -8.31 -3.76 -15.27
CA PRO A 58 -9.35 -2.97 -14.61
C PRO A 58 -9.84 -3.65 -13.34
N GLY A 59 -9.87 -2.90 -12.24
CA GLY A 59 -10.37 -3.37 -10.95
C GLY A 59 -9.34 -4.08 -10.06
N GLU A 60 -8.06 -4.10 -10.42
CA GLU A 60 -6.99 -4.67 -9.58
C GLU A 60 -6.95 -4.06 -8.17
N TRP A 61 -7.22 -2.75 -8.04
CA TRP A 61 -7.29 -2.05 -6.76
C TRP A 61 -8.25 -2.71 -5.76
N LYS A 62 -9.36 -3.30 -6.22
CA LYS A 62 -10.32 -4.01 -5.36
C LYS A 62 -9.69 -5.26 -4.76
N LYS A 63 -8.90 -6.00 -5.55
CA LYS A 63 -8.17 -7.18 -5.06
C LYS A 63 -7.13 -6.77 -4.02
N VAL A 64 -6.38 -5.70 -4.29
CA VAL A 64 -5.37 -5.17 -3.34
C VAL A 64 -6.02 -4.79 -2.01
N VAL A 65 -7.11 -4.01 -2.04
CA VAL A 65 -7.85 -3.61 -0.83
C VAL A 65 -8.41 -4.82 -0.09
N MET A 66 -9.04 -5.76 -0.81
CA MET A 66 -9.63 -6.95 -0.20
C MET A 66 -8.57 -7.83 0.48
N TYR A 67 -7.44 -8.10 -0.18
CA TYR A 67 -6.37 -8.89 0.43
C TYR A 67 -5.73 -8.17 1.61
N THR A 68 -5.53 -6.85 1.53
CA THR A 68 -5.00 -6.07 2.64
C THR A 68 -5.90 -6.15 3.87
N LEU A 69 -7.20 -5.95 3.69
CA LEU A 69 -8.17 -6.04 4.79
C LEU A 69 -8.28 -7.47 5.34
N ALA A 70 -8.22 -8.48 4.47
CA ALA A 70 -8.22 -9.88 4.91
C ALA A 70 -6.98 -10.19 5.76
N SER A 71 -5.80 -9.72 5.37
CA SER A 71 -4.57 -9.87 6.16
C SER A 71 -4.65 -9.17 7.51
N VAL A 72 -5.13 -7.92 7.55
CA VAL A 72 -5.34 -7.18 8.81
C VAL A 72 -6.35 -7.92 9.71
N GLY A 73 -7.45 -8.40 9.14
CA GLY A 73 -8.46 -9.19 9.85
C GLY A 73 -7.89 -10.48 10.42
N LEU A 74 -7.06 -11.18 9.64
CA LEU A 74 -6.38 -12.40 10.09
C LEU A 74 -5.40 -12.12 11.24
N THR A 75 -4.62 -11.05 11.15
CA THR A 75 -3.75 -10.63 12.26
C THR A 75 -4.54 -10.26 13.51
N GLY A 76 -5.64 -9.52 13.36
CA GLY A 76 -6.55 -9.21 14.46
C GLY A 76 -7.15 -10.46 15.11
N PHE A 77 -7.55 -11.45 14.31
CA PHE A 77 -8.04 -12.74 14.81
C PHE A 77 -6.98 -13.48 15.65
N PHE A 78 -5.73 -13.55 15.18
CA PHE A 78 -4.66 -14.17 15.95
C PHE A 78 -4.34 -13.40 17.25
N PHE A 79 -4.39 -12.07 17.22
CA PHE A 79 -4.18 -11.27 18.42
C PHE A 79 -5.28 -11.52 19.46
N LEU A 80 -6.55 -11.52 19.05
CA LEU A 80 -7.68 -11.76 19.94
C LEU A 80 -7.67 -13.18 20.53
N THR A 81 -7.38 -14.19 19.71
CA THR A 81 -7.31 -15.58 20.20
C THR A 81 -6.17 -15.79 21.19
N ARG A 82 -5.02 -15.14 20.98
CA ARG A 82 -3.93 -15.10 21.96
C ARG A 82 -4.37 -14.43 23.26
N GLU A 83 -5.04 -13.28 23.19
CA GLU A 83 -5.43 -12.50 24.37
C GLU A 83 -6.49 -13.23 25.22
N LEU A 84 -7.45 -13.91 24.58
CA LEU A 84 -8.44 -14.75 25.27
C LEU A 84 -7.80 -15.93 26.02
N GLY A 85 -6.64 -16.41 25.57
CA GLY A 85 -5.86 -17.47 26.24
C GLY A 85 -4.77 -16.96 27.18
N ALA A 86 -4.64 -15.63 27.36
CA ALA A 86 -3.58 -15.06 28.17
C ALA A 86 -3.85 -15.25 29.68
N ARG A 87 -2.76 -15.27 30.46
CA ARG A 87 -2.86 -15.23 31.92
C ARG A 87 -3.37 -13.86 32.37
N PRO A 88 -4.03 -13.76 33.54
CA PRO A 88 -4.45 -12.46 34.06
C PRO A 88 -3.25 -11.51 34.18
N ALA A 89 -3.52 -10.22 34.02
CA ALA A 89 -2.51 -9.18 34.18
C ALA A 89 -1.81 -9.32 35.55
N PRO A 90 -0.50 -9.02 35.63
CA PRO A 90 0.21 -9.08 36.90
C PRO A 90 -0.40 -8.08 37.89
N LYS A 91 -0.36 -8.41 39.18
CA LYS A 91 -0.89 -7.55 40.27
C LYS A 91 -0.32 -6.12 40.31
N THR A 92 0.79 -5.88 39.60
CA THR A 92 1.45 -4.57 39.52
C THR A 92 0.82 -3.64 38.49
N MET A 93 -0.14 -4.14 37.69
CA MET A 93 -0.83 -3.38 36.65
C MET A 93 -2.16 -2.78 37.13
N THR A 94 -2.42 -2.75 38.45
CA THR A 94 -3.58 -2.03 38.99
C THR A 94 -3.26 -0.54 39.19
N PRO A 95 -4.25 0.37 39.11
CA PRO A 95 -4.03 1.80 39.30
C PRO A 95 -3.39 2.11 40.65
N GLU A 96 -3.80 1.44 41.73
CA GLU A 96 -3.30 1.68 43.08
C GLU A 96 -1.81 1.32 43.19
N TRP A 97 -1.41 0.22 42.55
CA TRP A 97 0.00 -0.19 42.54
C TRP A 97 0.87 0.75 41.70
N GLN A 98 0.33 1.24 40.57
CA GLN A 98 1.00 2.21 39.72
C GLN A 98 1.15 3.57 40.44
N GLU A 99 0.13 4.01 41.18
CA GLU A 99 0.17 5.22 42.00
C GLU A 99 1.18 5.10 43.15
N ALA A 100 1.18 4.00 43.88
CA ALA A 100 2.17 3.74 44.92
C ALA A 100 3.60 3.69 44.35
N SER A 101 3.77 3.10 43.16
CA SER A 101 5.06 3.08 42.45
C SER A 101 5.50 4.50 42.05
N ASN A 102 4.55 5.32 41.57
CA ASN A 102 4.77 6.72 41.24
C ASN A 102 5.21 7.55 42.45
N GLU A 103 4.56 7.39 43.61
CA GLU A 103 4.97 8.06 44.86
C GLU A 103 6.40 7.68 45.26
N ARG A 104 6.73 6.39 45.19
CA ARG A 104 8.09 5.91 45.47
C ARG A 104 9.12 6.52 44.53
N MET A 105 8.81 6.64 43.23
CA MET A 105 9.68 7.26 42.24
C MET A 105 9.92 8.75 42.52
N ARG A 106 8.87 9.49 42.94
CA ARG A 106 8.99 10.90 43.35
C ARG A 106 9.83 11.08 44.59
N ALA A 107 9.65 10.19 45.58
CA ALA A 107 10.47 10.19 46.79
C ALA A 107 11.97 9.98 46.46
N GLN A 108 12.26 9.16 45.45
CA GLN A 108 13.62 8.89 44.97
C GLN A 108 14.13 9.90 43.93
N ALA A 109 13.34 10.92 43.59
CA ALA A 109 13.65 11.92 42.55
C ALA A 109 14.02 11.28 41.19
N VAL A 110 13.31 10.22 40.81
CA VAL A 110 13.46 9.56 39.50
C VAL A 110 12.99 10.51 38.40
N GLU A 111 13.78 10.64 37.33
CA GLU A 111 13.54 11.54 36.19
C GLU A 111 13.20 13.00 36.59
N PRO A 112 14.13 13.73 37.26
CA PRO A 112 13.87 15.06 37.80
C PRO A 112 13.93 16.20 36.78
N LEU A 113 14.28 15.92 35.51
CA LEU A 113 14.36 16.95 34.48
C LEU A 113 13.10 17.02 33.60
N THR A 114 12.55 15.87 33.22
CA THR A 114 11.45 15.78 32.23
C THR A 114 10.35 14.80 32.61
N GLY A 115 10.54 14.00 33.67
CA GLY A 115 9.65 12.88 34.00
C GLY A 115 8.86 13.12 35.27
N ILE A 116 8.56 12.03 35.97
CA ILE A 116 7.65 12.01 37.10
C ILE A 116 8.02 12.96 38.25
N SER A 117 9.30 13.31 38.41
CA SER A 117 9.79 14.22 39.46
C SER A 117 10.17 15.62 38.95
N SER A 118 9.80 15.99 37.73
CA SER A 118 10.31 17.20 37.05
C SER A 118 9.75 18.52 37.56
N GLU A 119 8.54 18.55 38.10
CA GLU A 119 7.92 19.79 38.56
C GLU A 119 8.51 20.24 39.90
N TYR A 120 9.35 21.29 39.89
CA TYR A 120 9.91 21.87 41.12
C TYR A 120 8.95 22.88 41.76
N PRO A 121 8.82 22.95 43.11
CA PRO A 121 9.48 22.15 44.15
C PRO A 121 8.70 20.88 44.56
N THR A 122 7.52 20.67 44.01
CA THR A 122 6.54 19.66 44.47
C THR A 122 6.85 18.23 44.02
N ARG A 123 7.71 18.05 43.01
CA ARG A 123 8.04 16.78 42.34
C ARG A 123 6.80 16.04 41.80
N HIS A 124 5.84 16.77 41.26
CA HIS A 124 4.55 16.23 40.79
C HIS A 124 4.40 16.22 39.27
N GLY A 125 5.42 15.73 38.55
CA GLY A 125 5.32 15.54 37.10
C GLY A 125 4.33 14.43 36.69
N LYS A 126 4.05 14.36 35.37
CA LYS A 126 3.17 13.33 34.78
C LYS A 126 3.68 11.93 35.12
N GLY A 127 2.86 11.16 35.85
CA GLY A 127 3.18 9.79 36.27
C GLY A 127 2.87 8.73 35.20
N TYR A 128 3.09 7.47 35.55
CA TYR A 128 2.94 6.32 34.63
C TYR A 128 1.65 5.52 34.84
N VAL A 129 0.61 6.12 35.44
CA VAL A 129 -0.69 5.43 35.60
C VAL A 129 -1.32 5.26 34.22
N GLN A 130 -1.62 4.01 33.86
CA GLN A 130 -2.34 3.68 32.63
C GLN A 130 -3.85 3.77 32.89
N SER A 131 -4.55 4.57 32.10
CA SER A 131 -6.03 4.69 32.10
C SER A 131 -6.70 3.58 31.32
#